data_AF-A0A6G4RBY1-F1
#
_entry.id   AF-A0A6G4RBY1-F1
#
_cell.length_a   1.000
_cell.length_b   1.000
_cell.length_c   1.000
_cell.angle_alpha   90.00
_cell.angle_beta   90.00
_cell.angle_gamma   90.00
#
_symmetry.space_group_name_H-M   'P 1'
#
loop_
_entity.id
_entity.type
_entity.pdbx_description
1 polymer ?
#
loop_
_entity_poly.entity_id
_entity_poly.type
_entity_poly.pdbx_seq_one_letter_code
_entity_poly.pdbx_strand_id
1 'polypeptide(L)' 'MDIAAFLLATAVAHIGFAIMVAGHARFTGEEAGNWPYITLALGLAGIAGYLFYEDSA' A
#
# COMPACT_ATOMS: atom_id res chain seq x y z
N MET A 1 11.93 2.29 -13.86
CA MET A 1 12.08 3.26 -12.74
C MET A 1 13.24 2.75 -11.89
N ASP A 2 14.02 3.61 -11.22
CA ASP A 2 14.98 3.11 -10.23
C ASP A 2 14.23 2.34 -9.13
N ILE A 3 14.73 1.18 -8.72
CA ILE A 3 14.07 0.31 -7.75
C ILE A 3 13.84 1.03 -6.42
N ALA A 4 14.81 1.86 -5.98
CA ALA A 4 14.66 2.64 -4.77
C ALA A 4 13.50 3.64 -4.87
N ALA A 5 13.38 4.31 -6.02
CA ALA A 5 12.27 5.22 -6.28
C ALA A 5 10.92 4.49 -6.32
N PHE A 6 10.84 3.30 -6.93
CA PHE A 6 9.62 2.49 -6.96
C PHE A 6 9.19 2.04 -5.56
N LEU A 7 10.13 1.53 -4.77
CA LEU A 7 9.87 1.11 -3.39
C LEU A 7 9.39 2.29 -2.54
N LEU A 8 10.04 3.45 -2.68
CA LEU A 8 9.65 4.68 -1.97
C LEU A 8 8.25 5.13 -2.37
N ALA A 9 7.96 5.22 -3.67
CA ALA A 9 6.65 5.63 -4.16
C ALA A 9 5.54 4.68 -3.67
N THR A 10 5.81 3.37 -3.72
CA THR A 10 4.88 2.34 -3.27
C THR A 10 4.61 2.43 -1.76
N ALA A 11 5.66 2.62 -0.96
CA ALA A 11 5.54 2.80 0.48
C ALA A 11 4.75 4.06 0.82
N VAL A 12 5.10 5.21 0.22
CA VAL A 12 4.41 6.49 0.46
C VAL A 12 2.94 6.39 0.08
N ALA A 13 2.62 5.83 -1.09
CA ALA A 13 1.25 5.68 -1.53
C ALA A 13 0.42 4.82 -0.57
N HIS A 14 0.91 3.64 -0.19
CA HIS A 14 0.12 2.71 0.64
C HIS A 14 0.05 3.13 2.10
N ILE A 15 1.08 3.78 2.64
CA ILE A 15 1.01 4.43 3.96
C ILE A 15 -0.01 5.57 3.92
N GLY A 16 0.05 6.43 2.89
CA GLY A 16 -0.92 7.50 2.70
C GLY A 16 -2.36 6.99 2.59
N PHE A 17 -2.59 5.93 1.83
CA PHE A 17 -3.90 5.29 1.74
C PHE A 17 -4.34 4.63 3.04
N ALA A 18 -3.45 3.97 3.79
CA ALA A 18 -3.78 3.41 5.09
C ALA A 18 -4.21 4.50 6.08
N ILE A 19 -3.51 5.64 6.09
CA ILE A 19 -3.88 6.83 6.88
C ILE A 19 -5.24 7.37 6.42
N MET A 20 -5.48 7.48 5.10
CA MET A 20 -6.75 7.94 4.55
C MET A 20 -7.91 7.05 4.97
N VAL A 21 -7.75 5.72 4.89
CA VAL A 21 -8.78 4.74 5.31
C VAL A 21 -9.07 4.87 6.80
N ALA A 22 -8.04 4.92 7.63
CA ALA A 22 -8.19 5.09 9.07
C ALA A 22 -8.84 6.45 9.42
N GLY A 23 -8.42 7.51 8.73
CA GLY A 23 -8.99 8.85 8.89
C GLY A 23 -10.45 8.91 8.47
N HIS A 24 -10.80 8.34 7.32
CA HIS A 24 -12.18 8.26 6.83
C HIS A 24 -13.07 7.60 7.87
N ALA A 25 -12.71 6.40 8.33
CA ALA A 25 -13.42 5.68 9.38
C ALA A 25 -13.60 6.53 10.66
N ARG A 26 -12.53 7.19 11.11
CA ARG A 26 -12.56 8.08 12.27
C ARG A 26 -13.54 9.26 12.12
N PHE A 27 -13.66 9.83 10.92
CA PHE A 27 -14.52 10.98 10.64
C PHE A 27 -15.97 10.61 10.31
N THR A 28 -16.20 9.42 9.76
CA THR A 28 -17.55 8.93 9.45
C THR A 28 -18.18 8.13 10.59
N GLY A 29 -17.42 7.82 11.65
CA GLY A 29 -17.89 6.98 12.75
C GLY A 29 -17.99 5.50 12.38
N GLU A 30 -17.37 5.11 11.27
CA GLU A 30 -17.38 3.74 10.77
C GLU A 30 -16.19 2.96 11.33
N GLU A 31 -16.33 1.65 11.41
CA GLU A 31 -15.25 0.77 11.83
C GLU A 31 -14.30 0.48 10.66
N ALA A 32 -13.04 0.92 10.76
CA ALA A 32 -12.03 0.67 9.73
C ALA A 32 -11.71 -0.84 9.59
N GLY A 33 -11.95 -1.63 10.64
CA GLY A 33 -11.58 -3.04 10.71
C GLY A 33 -10.13 -3.27 10.32
N ASN A 34 -9.89 -4.29 9.49
CA ASN A 34 -8.56 -4.63 9.01
C ASN A 34 -8.14 -3.88 7.73
N TRP A 35 -8.98 -2.97 7.20
CA TRP A 35 -8.72 -2.31 5.92
C TRP A 35 -7.39 -1.56 5.85
N PRO A 36 -6.96 -0.78 6.87
CA PRO A 36 -5.65 -0.13 6.83
C PRO A 36 -4.49 -1.12 6.66
N TYR A 37 -4.57 -2.29 7.29
CA TYR A 37 -3.54 -3.33 7.16
C TYR A 37 -3.61 -4.05 5.81
N ILE A 38 -4.81 -4.29 5.29
CA ILE A 38 -5.01 -4.88 3.95
C ILE A 38 -4.43 -3.94 2.89
N THR A 39 -4.65 -2.62 3.00
CA THR A 39 -4.04 -1.64 2.11
C THR A 39 -2.51 -1.73 2.11
N LEU A 40 -1.88 -1.88 3.28
CA LEU A 40 -0.42 -2.06 3.35
C LEU A 40 0.03 -3.38 2.73
N ALA A 41 -0.70 -4.47 2.97
CA ALA A 41 -0.41 -5.79 2.39
C ALA A 41 -0.51 -5.78 0.84
N LEU A 42 -1.47 -5.05 0.28
CA LEU A 42 -1.56 -4.85 -1.17
C LEU A 42 -0.36 -4.09 -1.74
N GLY A 43 0.21 -3.14 -0.98
CA GLY A 43 1.47 -2.49 -1.34
C GLY A 43 2.64 -3.46 -1.41
N LEU A 44 2.74 -4.37 -0.43
CA LEU A 44 3.75 -5.44 -0.45
C LEU A 44 3.54 -6.41 -1.62
N ALA A 45 2.28 -6.75 -1.94
CA ALA A 45 1.95 -7.56 -3.11
C ALA A 45 2.36 -6.86 -4.43
N GLY A 46 2.19 -5.54 -4.53
CA GLY A 46 2.68 -4.75 -5.66
C GLY A 46 4.20 -4.77 -5.79
N ILE A 47 4.93 -4.70 -4.68
CA ILE A 47 6.40 -4.85 -4.66
C ILE A 47 6.81 -6.24 -5.15
N ALA A 48 6.16 -7.28 -4.64
CA ALA A 48 6.42 -8.65 -5.09
C ALA A 48 6.15 -8.78 -6.60
N GLY A 49 5.03 -8.26 -7.10
CA GLY A 49 4.72 -8.23 -8.52
C GLY A 49 5.83 -7.58 -9.35
N TYR A 50 6.33 -6.40 -8.95
CA TYR A 50 7.40 -5.71 -9.66
C TYR A 50 8.70 -6.52 -9.70
N LEU A 51 9.13 -7.06 -8.55
CA LEU A 51 10.39 -7.80 -8.44
C LEU A 51 10.36 -9.15 -9.17
N PHE A 52 9.27 -9.90 -9.05
CA PHE A 52 9.17 -11.25 -9.62
C PHE A 52 8.70 -11.25 -11.09
N TYR A 53 8.02 -10.21 -11.55
CA TYR A 53 7.60 -10.11 -12.97
C TYR A 53 8.79 -9.82 -13.90
N GLU A 54 9.77 -8.99 -13.49
CA GLU A 54 10.98 -8.77 -14.29
C GLU A 54 11.94 -9.98 -14.29
N ASP A 55 11.97 -10.79 -13.22
CA ASP A 55 12.82 -12.00 -13.16
C ASP A 55 12.24 -13.17 -13.98
N SER A 56 10.97 -13.09 -14.39
CA SER A 56 10.26 -14.14 -15.13
C SER A 56 10.11 -13.87 -16.63
N ALA A 57 10.58 -12.72 -17.14
CA ALA A 57 10.41 -12.26 -18.53
C ALA A 57 11.73 -12.18 -19.29
#